data_AF-A0A820K9K8-F1
#
_entry.id   AF-A0A820K9K8-F1
#
_cell.length_a   1.000
_cell.length_b   1.000
_cell.length_c   1.000
_cell.angle_alpha   90.00
_cell.angle_beta   90.00
_cell.angle_gamma   90.00
#
_symmetry.space_group_name_H-M   'P 1'
#
loop_
_entity.id
_entity.type
_entity.pdbx_description
1 polymer ?
#
loop_
_entity_poly.entity_id
_entity_poly.type
_entity_poly.pdbx_seq_one_letter_code
_entity_poly.pdbx_strand_id
1 'polypeptide(L)'
;RFLKRIHPELLSQLPKNESYDLIIDTLFKSWKIYNNSKAIILFIVPEHEFNIGDQMLIEKGLLSYGNSSLLIKHVTFIDICQYCSLDSK
;
A
#
# COMPACT_ATOMS: atom_id res chain seq x y z
N ARG A 1 0.25 -22.96 -5.49
CA ARG A 1 0.94 -23.89 -6.43
C ARG A 1 0.43 -25.33 -6.37
N PHE A 2 -0.06 -25.82 -5.22
CA PHE A 2 -0.56 -27.20 -5.06
C PHE A 2 -1.88 -27.49 -5.79
N LEU A 3 -2.91 -26.64 -5.63
CA LEU A 3 -4.19 -26.74 -6.35
C LEU A 3 -4.03 -26.71 -7.88
N LYS A 4 -3.05 -25.94 -8.37
CA LYS A 4 -2.64 -25.86 -9.78
C LYS A 4 -2.25 -27.19 -10.39
N ARG A 5 -1.79 -28.12 -9.56
CA ARG A 5 -1.29 -29.43 -9.99
C ARG A 5 -2.37 -30.51 -9.96
N ILE A 6 -3.46 -30.30 -9.20
CA ILE A 6 -4.48 -31.32 -8.96
C ILE A 6 -5.73 -31.06 -9.82
N HIS A 7 -6.10 -29.79 -10.00
CA HIS A 7 -7.30 -29.39 -10.75
C HIS A 7 -7.03 -28.13 -11.59
N PRO A 8 -6.29 -28.25 -12.71
CA PRO A 8 -6.00 -27.12 -13.59
C PRO A 8 -7.26 -26.43 -14.13
N GLU A 9 -8.36 -27.17 -14.31
CA GLU A 9 -9.68 -26.69 -14.73
C GLU A 9 -10.35 -25.73 -13.75
N LEU A 10 -10.01 -25.78 -12.45
CA LEU A 10 -10.56 -24.87 -11.45
C LEU A 10 -9.92 -23.48 -11.52
N LEU A 11 -8.72 -23.33 -12.12
CA LEU A 11 -8.07 -22.03 -12.23
C LEU A 11 -8.70 -21.11 -13.25
N SER A 12 -9.21 -21.65 -14.36
CA SER A 12 -9.94 -20.84 -15.35
C SER A 12 -11.31 -20.40 -14.84
N GLN A 13 -11.80 -20.99 -13.74
CA GLN A 13 -13.05 -20.65 -13.09
C GLN A 13 -12.88 -19.65 -11.93
N LEU A 14 -11.64 -19.41 -11.47
CA LEU A 14 -11.41 -18.42 -10.42
C LEU A 14 -11.59 -17.02 -11.01
N PRO A 15 -12.36 -16.14 -10.32
CA PRO A 15 -12.50 -14.76 -10.76
C PRO A 15 -11.13 -14.06 -10.71
N LYS A 16 -10.93 -13.11 -11.63
CA LYS A 16 -9.74 -12.27 -11.63
C LYS A 16 -9.70 -11.46 -10.32
N ASN A 17 -8.58 -11.51 -9.61
CA ASN A 17 -8.35 -10.66 -8.45
C ASN A 17 -7.64 -9.39 -8.92
N GLU A 18 -8.36 -8.26 -8.86
CA GLU A 18 -7.86 -6.93 -9.25
C GLU A 18 -7.65 -6.02 -8.02
N SER A 19 -7.77 -6.56 -6.80
CA SER A 19 -7.69 -5.77 -5.57
C SER A 19 -6.36 -5.06 -5.43
N TYR A 20 -5.26 -5.73 -5.81
CA TYR A 20 -3.92 -5.14 -5.78
C TYR A 20 -3.86 -3.89 -6.68
N ASP A 21 -4.20 -4.03 -7.96
CA ASP A 21 -4.14 -2.92 -8.92
C ASP A 21 -5.05 -1.75 -8.51
N LEU A 22 -6.25 -2.07 -8.01
CA LEU A 22 -7.21 -1.08 -7.53
C LEU A 22 -6.68 -0.29 -6.33
N ILE A 23 -6.03 -0.96 -5.38
CA ILE A 23 -5.45 -0.30 -4.19
C ILE A 23 -4.33 0.66 -4.60
N ILE A 24 -3.42 0.22 -5.47
CA ILE A 24 -2.30 1.07 -5.93
C ILE A 24 -2.83 2.30 -6.66
N ASP A 25 -3.73 2.11 -7.61
CA ASP A 25 -4.33 3.20 -8.39
C ASP A 25 -5.07 4.20 -7.50
N THR A 26 -5.85 3.71 -6.54
CA THR A 26 -6.63 4.56 -5.62
C THR A 26 -5.73 5.38 -4.70
N LEU A 27 -4.71 4.77 -4.11
CA LEU A 27 -3.78 5.46 -3.22
C LEU A 27 -2.95 6.50 -3.97
N PHE A 28 -2.47 6.16 -5.17
CA PHE A 28 -1.73 7.08 -6.01
C PHE A 28 -2.58 8.29 -6.46
N LYS A 29 -3.82 8.04 -6.90
CA LYS A 29 -4.76 9.12 -7.25
C LYS A 29 -5.09 10.00 -6.05
N SER A 30 -5.26 9.42 -4.86
CA SER A 30 -5.52 10.17 -3.63
C SER A 30 -4.36 11.09 -3.28
N TRP A 31 -3.11 10.60 -3.38
CA TRP A 31 -1.92 11.44 -3.20
C TRP A 31 -1.83 12.55 -4.24
N LYS A 32 -2.15 12.27 -5.51
CA LYS A 32 -2.22 13.30 -6.57
C LYS A 32 -3.26 14.37 -6.26
N ILE A 33 -4.43 13.98 -5.77
CA ILE A 33 -5.51 14.92 -5.40
C ILE A 33 -5.09 15.79 -4.22
N TYR A 34 -4.33 15.25 -3.26
CA TYR A 34 -3.75 16.03 -2.17
C TYR A 34 -2.81 17.15 -2.68
N ASN A 35 -2.23 16.97 -3.87
CA ASN A 35 -1.54 17.99 -4.65
C ASN A 35 -0.39 18.71 -3.91
N ASN A 36 0.40 17.93 -3.16
CA ASN A 36 1.62 18.39 -2.52
C ASN A 36 2.75 17.41 -2.83
N SER A 37 3.70 17.82 -3.66
CA SER A 37 4.81 16.98 -4.10
C SER A 37 5.78 16.59 -2.98
N LYS A 38 5.74 17.27 -1.84
CA LYS A 38 6.53 16.93 -0.64
C LYS A 38 5.76 16.03 0.32
N ALA A 39 4.47 15.78 0.08
CA ALA A 39 3.69 14.91 0.93
C ALA A 39 4.07 13.45 0.71
N ILE A 40 3.97 12.67 1.79
CA ILE A 40 4.27 11.24 1.80
C ILE A 40 3.00 10.46 2.12
N ILE A 41 2.94 9.19 1.74
CA ILE A 41 1.89 8.27 2.20
C ILE A 41 2.37 7.61 3.50
N LEU A 42 1.59 7.74 4.57
CA LEU A 42 1.87 7.09 5.85
C LEU A 42 1.12 5.76 5.95
N PHE A 43 1.84 4.68 6.25
CA PHE A 43 1.23 3.42 6.67
C PHE A 43 1.28 3.37 8.18
N ILE A 44 0.10 3.38 8.79
CA ILE A 44 -0.04 3.29 10.24
C ILE A 44 -0.09 1.81 10.60
N VAL A 45 0.96 1.32 11.24
CA VAL A 45 1.17 -0.10 11.51
C VAL A 45 1.26 -0.38 13.01
N PRO A 46 0.92 -1.60 13.48
CA PRO A 46 1.20 -2.00 14.85
C PRO A 46 2.71 -2.14 15.10
N GLU A 47 3.13 -2.12 16.38
CA GLU A 47 4.54 -2.37 16.76
C GLU A 47 5.03 -3.77 16.32
N HIS A 48 4.10 -4.72 16.26
CA HIS A 48 4.35 -6.09 15.82
C HIS A 48 3.41 -6.43 14.66
N GLU A 49 3.97 -6.48 13.46
CA GLU A 49 3.23 -6.77 12.23
C GLU A 49 3.55 -8.18 11.72
N PHE A 50 2.53 -9.02 11.62
CA PHE A 50 2.66 -10.40 11.13
C PHE A 50 2.47 -10.50 9.61
N ASN A 51 1.80 -9.53 8.99
CA ASN A 51 1.48 -9.49 7.57
C ASN A 51 2.24 -8.40 6.81
N ILE A 52 3.52 -8.22 7.13
CA ILE A 52 4.39 -7.24 6.47
C ILE A 52 4.51 -7.49 4.95
N GLY A 53 4.31 -8.73 4.51
CA GLY A 53 4.38 -9.09 3.08
C GLY A 53 3.34 -8.37 2.22
N ASP A 54 2.11 -8.24 2.71
CA ASP A 54 1.05 -7.52 2.00
C ASP A 54 1.36 -6.01 1.92
N GLN A 55 1.85 -5.43 3.02
CA GLN A 55 2.26 -4.03 3.09
C GLN A 55 3.41 -3.73 2.12
N MET A 56 4.44 -4.57 2.10
CA MET A 56 5.57 -4.44 1.17
C MET A 56 5.15 -4.61 -0.28
N LEU A 57 4.15 -5.45 -0.56
CA LEU A 57 3.62 -5.62 -1.91
C LEU A 57 2.96 -4.32 -2.38
N ILE A 58 2.13 -3.69 -1.53
CA ILE A 58 1.49 -2.41 -1.81
C ILE A 58 2.54 -1.30 -1.98
N GLU A 59 3.52 -1.22 -1.08
CA GLU A 59 4.60 -0.24 -1.14
C GLU A 59 5.36 -0.31 -2.48
N LYS A 60 5.79 -1.52 -2.87
CA LYS A 60 6.47 -1.73 -4.15
C LYS A 60 5.58 -1.36 -5.34
N GLY A 61 4.29 -1.69 -5.26
CA GLY A 61 3.31 -1.29 -6.25
C GLY A 61 3.30 0.23 -6.43
N LEU A 62 3.17 0.98 -5.34
CA LEU A 62 3.13 2.44 -5.35
C LEU A 62 4.43 3.07 -5.86
N LEU A 63 5.58 2.57 -5.41
CA LEU A 63 6.89 3.09 -5.84
C LEU A 63 7.18 2.81 -7.33
N SER A 64 6.64 1.70 -7.86
CA SER A 64 6.72 1.41 -9.30
C SER A 64 5.66 2.15 -10.13
N TYR A 65 4.65 2.74 -9.48
CA TYR A 65 3.53 3.43 -10.11
C TYR A 65 3.91 4.86 -10.55
N GLY A 66 4.79 4.96 -11.55
CA GLY A 66 4.91 6.13 -12.43
C GLY A 66 5.42 7.45 -11.84
N ASN A 67 5.88 7.50 -10.59
CA ASN A 67 6.37 8.76 -9.99
C ASN A 67 7.56 8.54 -9.04
N SER A 68 8.71 9.12 -9.39
CA SER A 68 9.95 9.04 -8.60
C SER A 68 9.96 9.89 -7.32
N SER A 69 8.94 10.74 -7.12
CA SER A 69 8.85 11.66 -5.97
C SER A 69 7.96 11.15 -4.83
N LEU A 70 7.18 10.11 -5.05
CA LEU A 70 6.32 9.56 -4.01
C LEU A 70 7.19 8.85 -2.96
N LEU A 71 7.00 9.23 -1.70
CA LEU A 71 7.64 8.56 -0.56
C LEU A 71 6.58 7.91 0.32
N ILE A 72 6.96 6.81 0.94
CA ILE A 72 6.13 6.03 1.85
C ILE A 72 6.89 5.88 3.17
N LYS A 73 6.19 5.97 4.29
CA LYS A 73 6.78 5.75 5.61
C LYS A 73 5.84 4.94 6.48
N HIS A 74 6.39 3.94 7.16
CA HIS A 74 5.69 3.18 8.18
C HIS A 74 5.87 3.88 9.53
N VAL A 75 4.78 4.07 10.25
CA VAL A 75 4.76 4.69 11.57
C VAL A 75 3.78 3.94 12.46
N THR A 76 4.09 3.86 13.74
CA THR A 76 3.12 3.39 14.74
C THR A 76 2.23 4.54 15.20
N PHE A 77 1.12 4.21 15.85
CA PHE A 77 0.31 5.24 16.53
C PHE A 77 1.11 5.99 17.59
N ILE A 78 2.04 5.34 18.27
CA ILE A 78 2.91 5.96 19.27
C ILE A 78 3.83 6.98 18.61
N ASP A 79 4.42 6.65 17.46
CA ASP A 79 5.27 7.57 16.69
C ASP A 79 4.50 8.83 16.30
N ILE A 80 3.24 8.68 15.85
CA ILE A 80 2.39 9.83 15.49
C ILE A 80 2.16 10.71 16.71
N CYS A 81 1.77 10.13 17.85
CA CYS A 81 1.52 10.89 19.07
C CYS A 81 2.77 11.62 19.60
N GLN A 82 3.96 11.05 19.39
CA GLN A 82 5.22 11.61 19.91
C GLN A 82 5.85 12.64 18.97
N TYR A 83 5.76 12.43 17.66
CA TYR A 83 6.57 13.16 16.68
C TYR A 83 5.75 13.98 15.68
N CYS A 84 4.44 13.79 15.61
CA CYS A 84 3.60 14.56 14.68
C CYS A 84 2.87 15.69 15.40
N SER A 85 2.85 16.85 14.75
CA SER A 85 2.02 17.98 15.12
C SER A 85 1.19 18.40 13.90
N LEU A 86 0.07 19.06 14.16
CA LEU A 86 -0.63 19.80 13.12
C LEU A 86 0.06 21.16 13.00
N ASP A 87 0.37 21.57 11.77
CA ASP A 87 0.79 22.94 11.52
C ASP A 87 -0.32 23.88 12.02
N SER A 88 0.06 24.82 12.88
CA SER A 88 -0.84 25.92 13.26
C SER A 88 -1.00 26.78 12.02
N LYS A 89 -2.19 26.76 11.42
CA LYS A 89 -2.54 27.70 10.35
C LYS A 89 -2.54 29.14 10.85
#